data_AF-A0A023AZK8-F1
#
_entry.id   AF-A0A023AZK8-F1
#
_cell.length_a   1.000
_cell.length_b   1.000
_cell.length_c   1.000
_cell.angle_alpha   90.00
_cell.angle_beta   90.00
_cell.angle_gamma   90.00
#
_symmetry.space_group_name_H-M   'P 1'
#
loop_
_entity.id
_entity.type
_entity.pdbx_description
1 polymer ?
#
loop_
_entity_poly.entity_id
_entity_poly.type
_entity_poly.pdbx_seq_one_letter_code
_entity_poly.pdbx_strand_id
1 'polypeptide(L)'
;MENKYHALINSTPVEGVPARLFDLCKQASVVKEFVVGVSECCLAWKTRVNPGFLVRAMADAYIQRVVSPQGKLGIMYIFNDIVQKDPASFAVVGFRHFLRIIAPSVGQLPDPIKQAHTRVLLVLQQRNIYTAAQVNQIKKTFNLDHNEQQQKLLSVLEVTDDQQRLRRAFTISDPTEKGLIQAAAKATTLLCSDPKTSEDAINWATVLLNTAGLSIDSPIETFKGRKIPGAHNLELISGNTHANDTL
;
A
#
# COMPACT_ATOMS: atom_id res chain seq x y z
N MET A 1 4.51 -4.84 33.82
CA MET A 1 3.09 -4.60 34.15
C MET A 1 2.35 -5.91 33.96
N GLU A 2 1.70 -6.42 35.00
CA GLU A 2 0.80 -7.56 34.82
C GLU A 2 -0.30 -7.18 33.83
N ASN A 3 -0.54 -8.05 32.86
CA ASN A 3 -1.59 -7.82 31.89
C ASN A 3 -2.95 -7.89 32.60
N LYS A 4 -3.66 -6.76 32.71
CA LYS A 4 -5.00 -6.66 33.34
C LYS A 4 -6.03 -7.63 32.75
N TYR A 5 -5.78 -8.15 31.54
CA TYR A 5 -6.62 -9.12 30.86
C TYR A 5 -6.40 -10.57 31.36
N HIS A 6 -5.30 -10.90 32.06
CA HIS A 6 -5.08 -12.24 32.64
C HIS A 6 -6.12 -12.61 33.71
N ALA A 7 -6.46 -11.67 34.61
CA ALA A 7 -7.51 -11.87 35.61
C ALA A 7 -8.87 -12.15 34.94
N LEU A 8 -9.13 -11.52 33.79
CA LEU A 8 -10.37 -11.70 33.03
C LEU A 8 -10.46 -13.08 32.38
N ILE A 9 -9.34 -13.61 31.88
CA ILE A 9 -9.28 -14.93 31.25
C ILE A 9 -9.74 -16.03 32.22
N ASN A 10 -9.25 -15.97 33.46
CA ASN A 10 -9.50 -17.00 34.46
C ASN A 10 -10.85 -16.85 35.17
N SER A 11 -11.37 -15.63 35.31
CA SER A 11 -12.63 -15.36 36.00
C SER A 11 -13.88 -15.47 35.12
N THR A 12 -13.74 -15.45 33.79
CA THR A 12 -14.90 -15.53 32.89
C THR A 12 -15.36 -16.99 32.76
N PRO A 13 -16.61 -17.34 33.12
CA PRO A 13 -17.13 -18.70 32.95
C PRO A 13 -17.34 -19.03 31.47
N VAL A 14 -17.35 -20.32 31.11
CA VAL A 14 -17.29 -20.77 29.69
C VAL A 14 -18.47 -20.22 28.88
N GLU A 15 -19.67 -20.28 29.44
CA GLU A 15 -20.92 -19.74 28.89
C GLU A 15 -20.90 -18.22 28.73
N GLY A 16 -20.12 -17.51 29.55
CA GLY A 16 -19.99 -16.05 29.53
C GLY A 16 -18.92 -15.52 28.58
N VAL A 17 -18.07 -16.40 28.02
CA VAL A 17 -16.94 -15.99 27.18
C VAL A 17 -17.38 -15.17 25.94
N PRO A 18 -18.37 -15.60 25.13
CA PRO A 18 -18.77 -14.83 23.95
C PRO A 18 -19.33 -13.44 24.32
N ALA A 19 -20.17 -13.37 25.35
CA ALA A 19 -20.74 -12.11 25.84
C ALA A 19 -19.64 -11.17 26.33
N ARG A 20 -18.66 -11.69 27.08
CA ARG A 20 -17.53 -10.89 27.56
C ARG A 20 -16.68 -10.36 26.41
N LEU A 21 -16.38 -11.19 25.41
CA LEU A 21 -15.62 -10.74 24.23
C LEU A 21 -16.39 -9.67 23.45
N PHE A 22 -17.70 -9.82 23.29
CA PHE A 22 -18.55 -8.80 22.67
C PHE A 22 -18.47 -7.46 23.42
N ASP A 23 -18.57 -7.47 24.74
CA ASP A 23 -18.47 -6.25 25.56
C ASP A 23 -17.10 -5.57 25.48
N LEU A 24 -16.02 -6.35 25.45
CA LEU A 24 -14.68 -5.83 25.19
C LEU A 24 -14.62 -5.18 23.81
N CYS A 25 -15.12 -5.85 22.78
CA CYS A 25 -15.10 -5.31 21.42
C CYS A 25 -15.97 -4.05 21.27
N LYS A 26 -17.04 -3.87 22.06
CA LYS A 26 -17.80 -2.61 22.10
C LYS A 26 -16.98 -1.42 22.60
N GLN A 27 -15.97 -1.69 23.43
CA GLN A 27 -15.03 -0.70 23.97
C GLN A 27 -13.72 -0.65 23.16
N ALA A 28 -13.70 -1.23 21.96
CA ALA A 28 -12.49 -1.38 21.19
C ALA A 28 -11.80 -0.04 20.91
N SER A 29 -10.47 -0.07 20.96
CA SER A 29 -9.59 1.04 20.66
C SER A 29 -8.41 0.57 19.81
N VAL A 30 -7.80 1.49 19.06
CA VAL A 30 -6.59 1.23 18.28
C VAL A 30 -5.31 1.24 19.13
N VAL A 31 -5.43 1.47 20.44
CA VAL A 31 -4.30 1.42 21.39
C VAL A 31 -3.72 0.00 21.44
N LYS A 32 -2.40 -0.11 21.23
CA LYS A 32 -1.68 -1.39 21.14
C LYS A 32 -1.93 -2.32 22.34
N GLU A 33 -1.87 -1.79 23.56
CA GLU A 33 -2.12 -2.57 24.78
C GLU A 33 -3.51 -3.20 24.78
N PHE A 34 -4.53 -2.46 24.34
CA PHE A 34 -5.89 -2.95 24.25
C PHE A 34 -5.99 -4.08 23.21
N VAL A 35 -5.47 -3.85 22.00
CA VAL A 35 -5.51 -4.84 20.92
C VAL A 35 -4.83 -6.14 21.36
N VAL A 36 -3.62 -6.06 21.90
CA VAL A 36 -2.86 -7.23 22.35
C VAL A 36 -3.57 -7.93 23.50
N GLY A 37 -4.08 -7.19 24.48
CA GLY A 37 -4.77 -7.76 25.63
C GLY A 37 -6.04 -8.52 25.26
N VAL A 38 -6.88 -7.97 24.38
CA VAL A 38 -8.10 -8.65 23.93
C VAL A 38 -7.78 -9.84 23.00
N SER A 39 -6.73 -9.74 22.18
CA SER A 39 -6.25 -10.88 21.39
C SER A 39 -5.79 -12.04 22.27
N GLU A 40 -5.06 -11.76 23.36
CA GLU A 40 -4.65 -12.78 24.33
C GLU A 40 -5.84 -13.44 25.01
N CYS A 41 -6.89 -12.67 25.38
CA CYS A 41 -8.15 -13.26 25.85
C CYS A 41 -8.74 -14.23 24.83
N CYS A 42 -8.85 -13.80 23.57
CA CYS A 42 -9.42 -14.61 22.50
C CYS A 42 -8.62 -15.90 22.27
N LEU A 43 -7.29 -15.81 22.25
CA LEU A 43 -6.39 -16.95 22.08
C LEU A 43 -6.45 -17.92 23.27
N ALA A 44 -6.56 -17.42 24.50
CA ALA A 44 -6.70 -18.27 25.68
C ALA A 44 -8.06 -18.98 25.70
N TRP A 45 -9.14 -18.23 25.43
CA TRP A 45 -10.50 -18.76 25.44
C TRP A 45 -10.80 -19.74 24.32
N LYS A 46 -10.05 -19.75 23.21
CA LYS A 46 -10.21 -20.75 22.12
C LYS A 46 -10.04 -22.19 22.61
N THR A 47 -9.37 -22.41 23.74
CA THR A 47 -9.20 -23.73 24.36
C THR A 47 -10.44 -24.20 25.13
N ARG A 48 -11.33 -23.26 25.47
CA ARG A 48 -12.54 -23.46 26.27
C ARG A 48 -13.82 -23.38 25.44
N VAL A 49 -13.80 -22.60 24.36
CA VAL A 49 -14.94 -22.41 23.46
C VAL A 49 -14.55 -22.51 21.99
N ASN A 50 -15.52 -22.88 21.15
CA ASN A 50 -15.30 -22.96 19.72
C ASN A 50 -14.88 -21.59 19.13
N PRO A 51 -13.80 -21.51 18.32
CA PRO A 51 -13.36 -20.26 17.68
C PRO A 51 -14.46 -19.52 16.90
N GLY A 52 -15.42 -20.26 16.33
CA GLY A 52 -16.60 -19.69 15.66
C GLY A 52 -17.46 -18.79 16.52
N PHE A 53 -17.61 -19.11 17.82
CA PHE A 53 -18.36 -18.25 18.74
C PHE A 53 -17.60 -16.97 19.05
N LEU A 54 -16.27 -17.04 19.18
CA LEU A 54 -15.41 -15.88 19.41
C LEU A 54 -15.42 -14.93 18.20
N VAL A 55 -15.25 -15.50 17.00
CA VAL A 55 -15.28 -14.78 15.72
C VAL A 55 -16.63 -14.11 15.50
N ARG A 56 -17.73 -14.80 15.82
CA ARG A 56 -19.08 -14.24 15.73
C ARG A 56 -19.29 -13.10 16.73
N ALA A 57 -18.87 -13.26 18.00
CA ALA A 57 -18.99 -12.20 19.00
C ALA A 57 -18.26 -10.91 18.56
N MET A 58 -17.07 -11.03 17.98
CA MET A 58 -16.35 -9.88 17.42
C MET A 58 -17.09 -9.25 16.23
N ALA A 59 -17.63 -10.07 15.32
CA ALA A 59 -18.39 -9.58 14.17
C ALA A 59 -19.67 -8.86 14.60
N ASP A 60 -20.39 -9.42 15.56
CA ASP A 60 -21.62 -8.87 16.12
C ASP A 60 -21.36 -7.54 16.83
N ALA A 61 -20.23 -7.41 17.54
CA ALA A 61 -19.79 -6.16 18.13
C ALA A 61 -19.43 -5.12 17.04
N TYR A 62 -18.71 -5.53 15.99
CA TYR A 62 -18.29 -4.65 14.90
C TYR A 62 -19.47 -3.94 14.23
N ILE A 63 -20.59 -4.65 14.01
CA ILE A 63 -21.77 -4.08 13.34
C ILE A 63 -22.62 -3.19 14.25
N GLN A 64 -22.35 -3.15 15.56
CA GLN A 64 -23.09 -2.28 16.48
C GLN A 64 -22.83 -0.81 16.17
N ARG A 65 -23.90 -0.02 16.13
CA ARG A 65 -23.82 1.43 15.87
C ARG A 65 -23.05 2.20 16.95
N VAL A 66 -23.00 1.67 18.18
CA VAL A 66 -22.25 2.27 19.30
C VAL A 66 -20.74 2.21 19.10
N VAL A 67 -20.24 1.31 18.24
CA VAL A 67 -18.80 1.19 17.98
C VAL A 67 -18.38 2.25 16.97
N SER A 68 -17.49 3.15 17.39
CA SER A 68 -16.93 4.20 16.54
C SER A 68 -16.14 3.61 15.37
N PRO A 69 -15.90 4.37 14.28
CA PRO A 69 -15.05 3.90 13.18
C PRO A 69 -13.64 3.46 13.61
N GLN A 70 -13.05 4.14 14.61
CA GLN A 70 -11.77 3.73 15.20
C GLN A 70 -11.91 2.43 16.01
N GLY A 71 -13.00 2.25 16.75
CA GLY A 71 -13.27 1.00 17.45
C GLY A 71 -13.41 -0.18 16.50
N LYS A 72 -14.11 0.01 15.37
CA LYS A 72 -14.20 -1.00 14.30
C LYS A 72 -12.82 -1.37 13.74
N LEU A 73 -11.94 -0.38 13.54
CA LEU A 73 -10.56 -0.64 13.17
C LEU A 73 -9.79 -1.39 14.27
N GLY A 74 -10.01 -1.07 15.56
CA GLY A 74 -9.47 -1.81 16.69
C GLY A 74 -9.89 -3.30 16.68
N ILE A 75 -11.16 -3.59 16.42
CA ILE A 75 -11.65 -4.97 16.26
C ILE A 75 -10.97 -5.66 15.06
N MET A 76 -10.79 -4.96 13.94
CA MET A 76 -10.05 -5.50 12.78
C MET A 76 -8.59 -5.80 13.12
N TYR A 77 -7.93 -4.99 13.97
CA TYR A 77 -6.58 -5.27 14.45
C TYR A 77 -6.52 -6.44 15.43
N ILE A 78 -7.52 -6.61 16.30
CA ILE A 78 -7.65 -7.80 17.16
C ILE A 78 -7.78 -9.05 16.28
N PHE A 79 -8.70 -9.02 15.30
CA PHE A 79 -8.89 -10.11 14.35
C PHE A 79 -7.59 -10.46 13.60
N ASN A 80 -6.89 -9.44 13.10
CA ASN A 80 -5.62 -9.63 12.42
C ASN A 80 -4.56 -10.27 13.32
N ASP A 81 -4.43 -9.80 14.57
CA ASP A 81 -3.43 -10.32 15.51
C ASP A 81 -3.69 -11.77 15.90
N ILE A 82 -4.95 -12.14 16.20
CA ILE A 82 -5.29 -13.55 16.54
C ILE A 82 -5.11 -14.48 15.34
N VAL A 83 -5.45 -14.03 14.13
CA VAL A 83 -5.32 -14.84 12.91
C VAL A 83 -3.86 -15.04 12.55
N GLN A 84 -3.00 -14.05 12.78
CA GLN A 84 -1.56 -14.21 12.59
C GLN A 84 -0.91 -15.13 13.63
N LYS A 85 -1.38 -15.09 14.88
CA LYS A 85 -0.85 -15.94 15.97
C LYS A 85 -1.34 -17.38 15.90
N ASP A 86 -2.57 -17.60 15.45
CA ASP A 86 -3.15 -18.94 15.27
C ASP A 86 -4.00 -19.03 13.99
N PRO A 87 -3.36 -19.13 12.80
CA PRO A 87 -4.07 -19.22 11.53
C PRO A 87 -4.97 -20.45 11.45
N ALA A 88 -4.54 -21.58 12.01
CA ALA A 88 -5.25 -22.86 11.91
C ALA A 88 -6.65 -22.79 12.54
N SER A 89 -6.78 -22.11 13.67
CA SER A 89 -8.07 -21.99 14.37
C SER A 89 -8.97 -20.88 13.81
N PHE A 90 -8.38 -19.78 13.32
CA PHE A 90 -9.13 -18.56 13.05
C PHE A 90 -9.25 -18.19 11.57
N ALA A 91 -8.37 -18.65 10.67
CA ALA A 91 -8.37 -18.17 9.28
C ALA A 91 -9.66 -18.55 8.53
N VAL A 92 -10.04 -19.84 8.53
CA VAL A 92 -11.22 -20.34 7.81
C VAL A 92 -12.51 -19.78 8.40
N VAL A 93 -12.62 -19.82 9.73
CA VAL A 93 -13.78 -19.34 10.49
C VAL A 93 -13.91 -17.82 10.34
N GLY A 94 -12.80 -17.09 10.41
CA GLY A 94 -12.70 -15.66 10.20
C GLY A 94 -13.14 -15.23 8.81
N PHE A 95 -12.72 -15.97 7.78
CA PHE A 95 -13.16 -15.70 6.41
C PHE A 95 -14.67 -15.91 6.24
N ARG A 96 -15.22 -17.01 6.76
CA ARG A 96 -16.65 -17.35 6.61
C ARG A 96 -17.58 -16.46 7.44
N HIS A 97 -17.17 -16.13 8.66
CA HIS A 97 -18.06 -15.51 9.64
C HIS A 97 -17.72 -14.04 9.90
N PHE A 98 -16.44 -13.66 10.02
CA PHE A 98 -16.12 -12.28 10.33
C PHE A 98 -16.17 -11.39 9.10
N LEU A 99 -15.32 -11.67 8.10
CA LEU A 99 -15.16 -10.79 6.94
C LEU A 99 -16.46 -10.65 6.16
N ARG A 100 -17.22 -11.74 6.00
CA ARG A 100 -18.53 -11.70 5.34
C ARG A 100 -19.57 -10.85 6.09
N ILE A 101 -19.62 -10.94 7.43
CA ILE A 101 -20.60 -10.19 8.24
C ILE A 101 -20.28 -8.70 8.26
N ILE A 102 -18.99 -8.33 8.38
CA ILE A 102 -18.61 -6.93 8.49
C ILE A 102 -18.61 -6.19 7.16
N ALA A 103 -18.60 -6.91 6.03
CA ALA A 103 -18.45 -6.33 4.69
C ALA A 103 -19.39 -5.14 4.40
N PRO A 104 -20.71 -5.23 4.67
CA PRO A 104 -21.62 -4.11 4.42
C PRO A 104 -21.31 -2.89 5.30
N SER A 105 -20.79 -3.12 6.51
CA SER A 105 -20.43 -2.05 7.45
C SER A 105 -19.12 -1.36 7.07
N VAL A 106 -18.19 -2.05 6.40
CA VAL A 106 -16.89 -1.47 6.00
C VAL A 106 -17.05 -0.43 4.91
N GLY A 107 -17.93 -0.68 3.93
CA GLY A 107 -18.17 0.26 2.82
C GLY A 107 -18.67 1.63 3.26
N GLN A 108 -19.29 1.72 4.44
CA GLN A 108 -19.85 2.94 5.03
C GLN A 108 -18.85 3.73 5.90
N LEU A 109 -17.63 3.23 6.09
CA LEU A 109 -16.63 3.88 6.95
C LEU A 109 -15.96 5.07 6.24
N PRO A 110 -15.29 5.97 6.97
CA PRO A 110 -14.42 6.98 6.37
C PRO A 110 -13.25 6.35 5.60
N ASP A 111 -12.79 7.00 4.52
CA ASP A 111 -11.74 6.48 3.65
C ASP A 111 -10.42 6.12 4.37
N PRO A 112 -9.93 6.89 5.37
CA PRO A 112 -8.73 6.49 6.12
C PRO A 112 -8.89 5.12 6.81
N ILE A 113 -10.09 4.82 7.28
CA ILE A 113 -10.42 3.56 7.95
C ILE A 113 -10.55 2.44 6.92
N LYS A 114 -11.17 2.70 5.76
CA LYS A 114 -11.20 1.75 4.64
C LYS A 114 -9.79 1.36 4.19
N GLN A 115 -8.91 2.33 4.00
CA GLN A 115 -7.50 2.09 3.65
C GLN A 115 -6.77 1.26 4.71
N ALA A 116 -7.08 1.46 5.99
CA ALA A 116 -6.52 0.66 7.08
C ALA A 116 -7.02 -0.81 7.03
N HIS A 117 -8.29 -1.04 6.70
CA HIS A 117 -8.82 -2.39 6.47
C HIS A 117 -8.14 -3.05 5.25
N THR A 118 -7.96 -2.32 4.15
CA THR A 118 -7.20 -2.81 2.99
C THR A 118 -5.79 -3.23 3.38
N ARG A 119 -5.08 -2.42 4.17
CA ARG A 119 -3.73 -2.74 4.65
C ARG A 119 -3.72 -4.03 5.48
N VAL A 120 -4.69 -4.23 6.36
CA VAL A 120 -4.80 -5.49 7.13
C VAL A 120 -4.98 -6.69 6.19
N LEU A 121 -5.88 -6.59 5.21
CA LEU A 121 -6.10 -7.68 4.25
C LEU A 121 -4.84 -8.01 3.45
N LEU A 122 -4.07 -7.00 3.04
CA LEU A 122 -2.80 -7.20 2.35
C LEU A 122 -1.75 -7.86 3.26
N VAL A 123 -1.70 -7.54 4.55
CA VAL A 123 -0.81 -8.22 5.50
C VAL A 123 -1.16 -9.71 5.64
N LEU A 124 -2.46 -10.04 5.72
CA LEU A 124 -2.91 -11.43 5.77
C LEU A 124 -2.60 -12.19 4.46
N GLN A 125 -2.65 -11.50 3.32
CA GLN A 125 -2.19 -12.05 2.04
C GLN A 125 -0.68 -12.31 2.03
N GLN A 126 0.13 -11.32 2.42
CA GLN A 126 1.60 -11.42 2.44
C GLN A 126 2.10 -12.54 3.36
N ARG A 127 1.36 -12.83 4.43
CA ARG A 127 1.66 -13.94 5.36
C ARG A 127 1.11 -15.29 4.90
N ASN A 128 0.57 -15.39 3.68
CA ASN A 128 -0.04 -16.60 3.10
C ASN A 128 -1.19 -17.17 3.94
N ILE A 129 -1.85 -16.34 4.76
CA ILE A 129 -3.02 -16.74 5.54
C ILE A 129 -4.26 -16.78 4.64
N TYR A 130 -4.36 -15.80 3.73
CA TYR A 130 -5.37 -15.77 2.68
C TYR A 130 -4.73 -15.69 1.31
N THR A 131 -5.34 -16.36 0.34
CA THR A 131 -4.89 -16.28 -1.05
C THR A 131 -5.21 -14.92 -1.65
N ALA A 132 -4.50 -14.54 -2.72
CA ALA A 132 -4.81 -13.33 -3.48
C ALA A 132 -6.27 -13.31 -3.97
N ALA A 133 -6.81 -14.46 -4.38
CA ALA A 133 -8.21 -14.59 -4.80
C ALA A 133 -9.18 -14.28 -3.65
N GLN A 134 -8.93 -14.81 -2.46
CA GLN A 134 -9.73 -14.53 -1.25
C GLN A 134 -9.68 -13.05 -0.89
N VAL A 135 -8.48 -12.45 -0.87
CA VAL A 135 -8.30 -11.03 -0.55
C VAL A 135 -8.99 -10.13 -1.57
N ASN A 136 -8.88 -10.42 -2.86
CA ASN A 136 -9.58 -9.68 -3.91
C ASN A 136 -11.10 -9.81 -3.79
N GLN A 137 -11.62 -11.00 -3.46
CA GLN A 137 -13.04 -11.20 -3.19
C GLN A 137 -13.51 -10.33 -2.01
N ILE A 138 -12.74 -10.28 -0.92
CA ILE A 138 -13.06 -9.45 0.25
C ILE A 138 -13.03 -7.96 -0.11
N LYS A 139 -11.98 -7.50 -0.81
CA LYS A 139 -11.86 -6.11 -1.25
C LYS A 139 -13.05 -5.65 -2.10
N LYS A 140 -13.47 -6.48 -3.06
CA LYS A 140 -14.67 -6.23 -3.88
C LYS A 140 -15.92 -6.14 -3.02
N THR A 141 -16.08 -7.08 -2.07
CA THR A 141 -17.25 -7.09 -1.17
C THR A 141 -17.28 -5.85 -0.25
N PHE A 142 -16.11 -5.34 0.15
CA PHE A 142 -16.00 -4.18 1.03
C PHE A 142 -16.08 -2.85 0.25
N ASN A 143 -16.20 -2.89 -1.07
CA ASN A 143 -16.09 -1.72 -1.96
C ASN A 143 -14.78 -0.94 -1.71
N LEU A 144 -13.67 -1.66 -1.52
CA LEU A 144 -12.34 -1.09 -1.25
C LEU A 144 -11.50 -0.85 -2.51
N ASP A 145 -12.08 -1.09 -3.69
CA ASP A 145 -11.40 -0.80 -4.95
C ASP A 145 -11.44 0.70 -5.24
N HIS A 146 -10.53 1.43 -4.58
CA HIS A 146 -9.96 2.67 -5.10
C HIS A 146 -8.87 2.40 -6.17
N ASN A 147 -8.92 1.21 -6.77
CA ASN A 147 -7.85 0.70 -7.61
C ASN A 147 -7.83 1.35 -8.99
N GLU A 148 -8.83 2.14 -9.40
CA GLU A 148 -8.71 2.86 -10.69
C GLU A 148 -7.63 3.94 -10.67
N GLN A 149 -7.40 4.63 -9.55
CA GLN A 149 -6.30 5.61 -9.45
C GLN A 149 -4.96 4.94 -9.15
N GLN A 150 -4.94 3.87 -8.35
CA GLN A 150 -3.71 3.16 -7.99
C GLN A 150 -3.22 2.19 -9.08
N GLN A 151 -4.12 1.54 -9.84
CA GLN A 151 -3.78 0.80 -11.06
C GLN A 151 -3.43 1.72 -12.23
N LYS A 152 -4.01 2.92 -12.36
CA LYS A 152 -3.46 3.94 -13.28
C LYS A 152 -2.02 4.29 -12.94
N LEU A 153 -1.71 4.44 -11.65
CA LEU A 153 -0.34 4.69 -11.19
C LEU A 153 0.58 3.46 -11.38
N LEU A 154 0.06 2.25 -11.22
CA LEU A 154 0.84 1.01 -11.40
C LEU A 154 1.00 0.59 -12.87
N SER A 155 0.06 0.90 -13.75
CA SER A 155 0.21 0.74 -15.21
C SER A 155 1.16 1.80 -15.79
N VAL A 156 1.33 2.93 -15.09
CA VAL A 156 2.43 3.89 -15.31
C VAL A 156 3.77 3.36 -14.75
N LEU A 157 3.75 2.32 -13.90
CA LEU A 157 4.93 1.68 -13.30
C LEU A 157 5.27 0.30 -13.90
N GLU A 158 4.50 -0.21 -14.87
CA GLU A 158 4.93 -1.37 -15.68
C GLU A 158 5.97 -0.87 -16.67
N VAL A 159 7.19 -0.78 -16.15
CA VAL A 159 8.36 -0.25 -16.86
C VAL A 159 8.65 -1.18 -18.03
N THR A 160 8.33 -0.76 -19.26
CA THR A 160 8.75 -1.46 -20.47
C THR A 160 10.27 -1.63 -20.48
N ASP A 161 10.80 -2.63 -21.20
CA ASP A 161 12.26 -2.83 -21.29
C ASP A 161 12.99 -1.55 -21.74
N ASP A 162 12.34 -0.72 -22.55
CA ASP A 162 12.82 0.61 -22.92
C ASP A 162 12.88 1.58 -21.73
N GLN A 163 11.86 1.64 -20.88
CA GLN A 163 11.90 2.47 -19.67
C GLN A 163 12.91 1.95 -18.63
N GLN A 164 13.21 0.63 -18.57
CA GLN A 164 14.27 0.09 -17.72
C GLN A 164 15.65 0.43 -18.28
N ARG A 165 15.84 0.31 -19.60
CA ARG A 165 17.04 0.76 -20.32
C ARG A 165 17.32 2.23 -20.07
N LEU A 166 16.28 3.06 -20.14
CA LEU A 166 16.33 4.49 -19.84
C LEU A 166 16.67 4.73 -18.36
N ARG A 167 15.95 4.11 -17.40
CA ARG A 167 16.26 4.25 -15.96
C ARG A 167 17.69 3.85 -15.59
N ARG A 168 18.25 2.83 -16.24
CA ARG A 168 19.67 2.45 -16.04
C ARG A 168 20.63 3.47 -16.65
N ALA A 169 20.32 4.03 -17.83
CA ALA A 169 21.08 5.13 -18.41
C ALA A 169 20.98 6.43 -17.58
N PHE A 170 19.89 6.59 -16.81
CA PHE A 170 19.53 7.83 -16.10
C PHE A 170 19.48 7.69 -14.57
N THR A 171 20.19 6.71 -14.00
CA THR A 171 20.34 6.66 -12.54
C THR A 171 21.11 7.90 -12.11
N ILE A 172 20.41 8.85 -11.47
CA ILE A 172 20.98 10.09 -10.95
C ILE A 172 21.85 9.69 -9.75
N SER A 173 23.14 9.47 -10.01
CA SER A 173 24.12 9.12 -8.98
C SER A 173 24.47 10.33 -8.10
N ASP A 174 24.12 11.54 -8.53
CA ASP A 174 24.37 12.80 -7.84
C ASP A 174 23.10 13.67 -7.88
N PRO A 175 22.41 13.89 -6.74
CA PRO A 175 21.15 14.65 -6.69
C PRO A 175 21.34 16.17 -6.76
N THR A 176 22.57 16.68 -6.88
CA THR A 176 22.82 18.11 -7.04
C THR A 176 22.28 18.66 -8.36
N GLU A 177 22.08 19.97 -8.46
CA GLU A 177 21.69 20.65 -9.71
C GLU A 177 22.60 20.29 -10.88
N LYS A 178 23.91 20.17 -10.64
CA LYS A 178 24.89 19.73 -11.64
C LYS A 178 24.65 18.28 -12.07
N GLY A 179 24.37 17.37 -11.14
CA GLY A 179 24.04 15.98 -11.44
C GLY A 179 22.72 15.82 -12.20
N LEU A 180 21.72 16.66 -11.88
CA LEU A 180 20.45 16.74 -12.60
C LEU A 180 20.64 17.22 -14.04
N ILE A 181 21.45 18.27 -14.26
CA ILE A 181 21.77 18.77 -15.60
C ILE A 181 22.52 17.71 -16.42
N GLN A 182 23.48 16.99 -15.83
CA GLN A 182 24.22 15.92 -16.51
C GLN A 182 23.33 14.73 -16.88
N ALA A 183 22.40 14.34 -15.99
CA ALA A 183 21.42 13.30 -16.28
C ALA A 183 20.47 13.73 -17.41
N ALA A 184 20.02 14.99 -17.39
CA ALA A 184 19.18 15.56 -18.42
C ALA A 184 19.88 15.65 -19.79
N ALA A 185 21.18 15.99 -19.81
CA ALA A 185 22.01 15.99 -21.02
C ALA A 185 22.15 14.59 -21.62
N LYS A 186 22.46 13.57 -20.78
CA LYS A 186 22.56 12.18 -21.24
C LYS A 186 21.22 11.64 -21.75
N ALA A 187 20.11 12.00 -21.08
CA ALA A 187 18.77 11.67 -21.54
C ALA A 187 18.47 12.27 -22.90
N THR A 188 18.80 13.53 -23.06
CA THR A 188 18.65 14.24 -24.31
C THR A 188 19.41 13.57 -25.46
N THR A 189 20.71 13.28 -25.27
CA THR A 189 21.54 12.65 -26.31
C THR A 189 20.99 11.28 -26.71
N LEU A 190 20.58 10.46 -25.73
CA LEU A 190 20.06 9.12 -26.00
C LEU A 190 18.75 9.18 -26.82
N LEU A 191 17.81 10.06 -26.43
CA LEU A 191 16.51 10.21 -27.09
C LEU A 191 16.63 10.79 -28.50
N CYS A 192 17.56 11.72 -28.73
CA CYS A 192 17.83 12.28 -30.06
C CYS A 192 18.51 11.28 -31.02
N SER A 193 19.20 10.27 -30.48
CA SER A 193 19.95 9.28 -31.27
C SER A 193 19.10 8.09 -31.73
N ASP A 194 17.98 7.81 -31.07
CA ASP A 194 17.11 6.66 -31.37
C ASP A 194 15.76 7.14 -31.96
N PRO A 195 15.53 6.99 -33.29
CA PRO A 195 14.29 7.40 -33.94
C PRO A 195 13.07 6.53 -33.55
N LYS A 196 13.28 5.42 -32.83
CA LYS A 196 12.21 4.55 -32.31
C LYS A 196 11.83 4.84 -30.86
N THR A 197 12.38 5.91 -30.28
CA THR A 197 12.07 6.35 -28.92
C THR A 197 10.56 6.57 -28.74
N SER A 198 9.98 5.94 -27.70
CA SER A 198 8.56 6.06 -27.38
C SER A 198 8.20 7.46 -26.86
N GLU A 199 6.92 7.85 -27.04
CA GLU A 199 6.43 9.15 -26.54
C GLU A 199 6.54 9.26 -25.01
N ASP A 200 6.42 8.14 -24.29
CA ASP A 200 6.61 8.11 -22.83
C ASP A 200 8.04 8.45 -22.41
N ALA A 201 9.04 7.97 -23.16
CA ALA A 201 10.43 8.29 -22.91
C ALA A 201 10.72 9.79 -23.13
N ILE A 202 10.10 10.37 -24.17
CA ILE A 202 10.16 11.80 -24.46
C ILE A 202 9.51 12.61 -23.34
N ASN A 203 8.30 12.23 -22.92
CA ASN A 203 7.58 12.90 -21.83
C ASN A 203 8.36 12.86 -20.52
N TRP A 204 8.98 11.73 -20.21
CA TRP A 204 9.78 11.57 -18.99
C TRP A 204 11.06 12.43 -19.00
N ALA A 205 11.80 12.47 -20.10
CA ALA A 205 12.99 13.34 -20.18
C ALA A 205 12.64 14.83 -20.19
N THR A 206 11.46 15.19 -20.70
CA THR A 206 10.95 16.56 -20.59
C THR A 206 10.76 16.97 -19.13
N VAL A 207 10.22 16.07 -18.30
CA VAL A 207 10.10 16.31 -16.85
C VAL A 207 11.48 16.51 -16.22
N LEU A 208 12.49 15.71 -16.58
CA LEU A 208 13.85 15.91 -16.09
C LEU A 208 14.45 17.25 -16.51
N LEU A 209 14.30 17.64 -17.78
CA LEU A 209 14.83 18.89 -18.32
C LEU A 209 14.17 20.11 -17.66
N ASN A 210 12.84 20.07 -17.52
CA ASN A 210 12.10 21.11 -16.79
C ASN A 210 12.51 21.19 -15.31
N THR A 211 12.76 20.04 -14.67
CA THR A 211 13.24 19.98 -13.27
C THR A 211 14.66 20.55 -13.15
N ALA A 212 15.49 20.42 -14.20
CA ALA A 212 16.80 21.03 -14.30
C ALA A 212 16.76 22.50 -14.78
N GLY A 213 15.57 23.12 -14.88
CA GLY A 213 15.41 24.52 -15.28
C GLY A 213 15.48 24.78 -16.79
N LEU A 214 15.50 23.74 -17.62
CA LEU A 214 15.54 23.82 -19.08
C LEU A 214 14.12 23.66 -19.63
N SER A 215 13.45 24.78 -19.89
CA SER A 215 12.08 24.80 -20.43
C SER A 215 12.04 24.32 -21.88
N ILE A 216 11.22 23.30 -22.16
CA ILE A 216 10.97 22.80 -23.52
C ILE A 216 9.48 22.88 -23.82
N ASP A 217 9.11 23.78 -24.72
CA ASP A 217 7.70 24.12 -24.99
C ASP A 217 6.97 23.07 -25.86
N SER A 218 7.69 22.33 -26.72
CA SER A 218 7.12 21.27 -27.57
C SER A 218 8.08 20.07 -27.65
N PRO A 219 8.14 19.21 -26.62
CA PRO A 219 9.18 18.18 -26.51
C PRO A 219 9.14 17.18 -27.67
N ILE A 220 7.97 16.70 -28.07
CA ILE A 220 7.85 15.70 -29.15
C ILE A 220 8.38 16.26 -30.47
N GLU A 221 8.05 17.50 -30.83
CA GLU A 221 8.57 18.14 -32.04
C GLU A 221 10.04 18.54 -31.90
N THR A 222 10.49 18.92 -30.71
CA THR A 222 11.88 19.28 -30.40
C THR A 222 12.80 18.06 -30.54
N PHE A 223 12.39 16.90 -30.00
CA PHE A 223 13.14 15.65 -30.06
C PHE A 223 13.05 14.97 -31.44
N LYS A 224 11.86 14.91 -32.07
CA LYS A 224 11.71 14.36 -33.43
C LYS A 224 12.28 15.29 -34.52
N GLY A 225 12.28 16.60 -34.29
CA GLY A 225 12.84 17.63 -35.18
C GLY A 225 14.32 17.93 -34.97
N ARG A 226 14.99 17.26 -34.02
CA ARG A 226 16.43 17.40 -33.71
C ARG A 226 16.91 18.83 -33.44
N LYS A 227 16.05 19.69 -32.90
CA LYS A 227 16.41 21.08 -32.57
C LYS A 227 16.00 21.35 -31.14
N ILE A 228 16.91 21.15 -30.19
CA ILE A 228 16.71 21.57 -28.81
C ILE A 228 17.27 22.99 -28.68
N PRO A 229 16.43 24.00 -28.40
CA PRO A 229 16.90 25.33 -28.06
C PRO A 229 17.88 25.23 -26.89
N GLY A 230 19.12 25.69 -27.07
CA GLY A 230 20.15 25.64 -26.03
C GLY A 230 21.00 24.36 -25.96
N ALA A 231 20.92 23.43 -26.93
CA ALA A 231 21.78 22.24 -26.98
C ALA A 231 23.29 22.55 -26.92
N HIS A 232 23.73 23.68 -27.48
CA HIS A 232 25.12 24.14 -27.36
C HIS A 232 25.54 24.41 -25.89
N ASN A 233 24.62 24.84 -25.02
CA ASN A 233 24.93 25.03 -23.60
C ASN A 233 25.03 23.68 -22.84
N LEU A 234 24.31 22.65 -23.29
CA LEU A 234 24.39 21.31 -22.69
C LEU A 234 25.68 20.58 -23.09
N GLU A 235 26.18 20.77 -24.32
CA GLU A 235 27.50 20.27 -24.74
C GLU A 235 28.63 20.89 -23.91
N LEU A 236 28.57 22.21 -23.66
CA LEU A 236 29.53 22.94 -22.82
C LEU A 236 29.56 22.47 -21.35
N ILE A 237 28.43 22.02 -20.80
CA ILE A 237 28.32 21.57 -19.40
C ILE A 237 28.71 20.08 -19.23
N SER A 238 28.63 19.28 -20.31
CA SER A 238 28.91 17.84 -20.28
C SER A 238 30.39 17.46 -20.13
N GLY A 239 31.31 18.41 -20.26
CA GLY A 239 32.74 18.19 -20.03
C GLY A 239 33.41 17.21 -21.01
N ASN A 240 32.74 16.83 -22.10
CA ASN A 240 33.34 16.05 -23.18
C ASN A 240 33.92 17.00 -24.24
N THR A 241 34.97 17.72 -23.87
CA THR A 241 35.88 18.34 -24.85
C THR A 241 36.70 17.25 -25.52
N HIS A 242 36.11 16.61 -26.52
CA HIS A 242 36.84 16.12 -27.70
C HIS A 242 36.25 16.77 -28.94
N ALA A 243 36.14 18.10 -28.93
CA ALA A 243 36.26 18.87 -30.16
C ALA A 243 37.76 19.11 -30.34
N ASN A 244 38.37 18.29 -31.20
CA ASN A 244 39.65 18.63 -31.79
C ASN A 244 39.53 20.04 -32.38
N ASP A 245 40.51 20.87 -32.09
CA ASP A 245 40.83 22.08 -32.82
C ASP A 245 40.66 21.87 -34.33
N THR A 246 39.69 22.56 -34.93
CA THR A 246 39.88 23.29 -36.18
C THR A 246 38.70 24.23 -36.38
N LEU A 247 39.05 25.51 -36.56
CA LEU A 247 38.21 26.69 -36.85
C LEU A 247 36.98 26.42 -37.74
#